data_AF-A0A0A1D0L3-F1
#
_entry.id   AF-A0A0A1D0L3-F1
#
_cell.length_a   1.000
_cell.length_b   1.000
_cell.length_c   1.000
_cell.angle_alpha   90.00
_cell.angle_beta   90.00
_cell.angle_gamma   90.00
#
_symmetry.space_group_name_H-M   'P 1'
#
loop_
_entity.id
_entity.type
_entity.pdbx_description
1 polymer ?
#
loop_
_entity_poly.entity_id
_entity_poly.type
_entity_poly.pdbx_seq_one_letter_code
_entity_poly.pdbx_strand_id
1 'polypeptide(L)' 'MKIRGAVETIENGEIAYVEAEAKNYAAGYVALHQGLQEGTRPLNMRVDRG' A
#
# COMPACT_ATOMS: atom_id res chain seq x y z
N MET A 1 -3.53 -6.71 12.83
CA MET A 1 -4.33 -6.19 11.70
C MET A 1 -3.39 -5.87 10.56
N LYS A 2 -3.71 -6.31 9.34
CA LYS A 2 -2.86 -6.12 8.17
C LYS A 2 -3.53 -5.17 7.20
N ILE A 3 -2.78 -4.30 6.54
CA ILE A 3 -3.26 -3.47 5.43
C ILE A 3 -2.55 -3.93 4.18
N ARG A 4 -3.30 -4.12 3.10
CA ARG A 4 -2.80 -4.48 1.78
C ARG A 4 -3.14 -3.37 0.78
N GLY A 5 -2.15 -2.94 0.01
CA GLY A 5 -2.31 -1.96 -1.05
C GLY A 5 -1.91 -2.53 -2.40
N ALA A 6 -2.67 -2.21 -3.44
CA ALA A 6 -2.19 -2.31 -4.82
C ALA A 6 -1.41 -1.02 -5.15
N VAL A 7 -0.22 -1.18 -5.72
CA VAL A 7 0.67 -0.10 -6.13
C VAL A 7 0.93 -0.28 -7.62
N GLU A 8 0.78 0.80 -8.37
CA GLU A 8 1.10 0.84 -9.80
C GLU A 8 2.37 1.64 -10.03
N THR A 9 3.28 1.10 -10.83
CA THR A 9 4.42 1.83 -11.36
C THR A 9 3.96 2.69 -12.53
N ILE A 10 4.11 4.02 -12.43
CA ILE A 10 3.58 4.98 -13.41
C ILE A 10 4.26 4.82 -14.77
N GLU A 11 5.55 4.46 -14.79
CA GLU A 11 6.35 4.37 -16.01
C GLU A 11 5.92 3.24 -16.94
N ASN A 12 5.43 2.11 -16.39
CA ASN A 12 5.13 0.90 -17.17
C ASN A 12 3.73 0.31 -16.88
N GLY A 13 2.97 0.88 -15.94
CA GLY A 13 1.64 0.41 -15.53
C GLY A 13 1.65 -0.90 -14.74
N GLU A 14 2.81 -1.37 -14.28
CA GLU A 14 2.93 -2.63 -13.56
C GLU A 14 2.28 -2.54 -12.17
N ILE A 15 1.49 -3.57 -11.81
CA ILE A 15 0.77 -3.61 -10.55
C ILE A 15 1.46 -4.60 -9.60
N ALA A 16 1.93 -4.11 -8.47
CA ALA A 16 2.44 -4.88 -7.34
C ALA A 16 1.52 -4.76 -6.13
N TYR A 17 1.62 -5.73 -5.21
CA TYR A 17 0.88 -5.70 -3.94
C TYR A 17 1.84 -5.56 -2.78
N VAL A 18 1.55 -4.59 -1.91
CA VAL A 18 2.32 -4.31 -0.69
C VAL A 18 1.47 -4.57 0.54
N GLU A 19 2.10 -5.01 1.62
CA GLU A 19 1.44 -5.31 2.87
C GLU A 19 2.20 -4.71 4.04
N ALA A 20 1.46 -4.20 5.03
CA ALA A 20 2.02 -3.70 6.28
C ALA A 20 1.17 -4.14 7.47
N GLU A 21 1.83 -4.54 8.56
CA GLU A 21 1.17 -4.70 9.84
C GLU A 21 1.06 -3.36 10.55
N ALA A 22 -0.15 -3.03 11.01
CA ALA A 22 -0.41 -1.76 11.68
C ALA A 22 -1.47 -1.89 12.78
N LYS A 23 -1.38 -0.99 13.76
CA LYS A 23 -2.35 -0.92 14.87
C LYS A 23 -3.73 -0.41 14.42
N ASN A 24 -3.78 0.46 13.41
CA ASN A 24 -5.02 1.02 12.85
C ASN A 24 -4.84 1.38 11.35
N TYR A 25 -5.94 1.73 10.68
CA TYR A 25 -5.94 2.01 9.22
C TYR A 25 -5.00 3.17 8.88
N ALA A 26 -5.08 4.27 9.61
CA ALA A 26 -4.29 5.48 9.35
C ALA A 26 -2.78 5.20 9.44
N ALA A 27 -2.34 4.46 10.47
CA ALA A 27 -0.93 4.10 10.64
C ALA A 27 -0.42 3.23 9.50
N GLY A 28 -1.20 2.23 9.06
CA GLY A 28 -0.78 1.38 7.96
C GLY A 28 -0.87 2.07 6.59
N TYR A 29 -1.83 2.98 6.38
CA TYR A 29 -1.88 3.83 5.19
C TYR A 29 -0.61 4.68 5.08
N VAL A 30 -0.22 5.35 6.17
CA VAL A 30 1.01 6.17 6.21
C VAL A 30 2.25 5.32 5.99
N ALA A 31 2.36 4.16 6.67
CA ALA A 31 3.50 3.27 6.53
C ALA A 31 3.66 2.73 5.09
N LEU A 32 2.54 2.33 4.46
CA LEU A 32 2.54 1.90 3.06
C LEU A 32 2.92 3.05 2.14
N HIS A 33 2.38 4.24 2.36
CA HIS A 33 2.64 5.39 1.51
C HIS A 33 4.08 5.91 1.61
N GLN A 34 4.68 5.89 2.80
CA GLN A 34 6.09 6.25 3.02
C GLN A 34 7.07 5.24 2.42
N GLY A 35 6.66 3.97 2.30
CA GLY A 35 7.45 2.92 1.67
C GLY A 35 7.33 2.87 0.15
N LEU A 36 6.49 3.71 -0.46
CA LEU A 36 6.35 3.74 -1.91
C LEU A 36 7.59 4.34 -2.56
N GLN A 37 8.07 3.66 -3.60
CA GLN A 37 9.13 4.18 -4.44
C GLN A 37 8.63 5.37 -5.25
N GLU A 38 9.52 6.32 -5.52
CA GLU A 38 9.25 7.41 -6.44
C GLU A 38 8.85 6.85 -7.82
N GLY A 39 7.84 7.46 -8.45
CA GLY A 39 7.27 6.93 -9.70
C GLY A 39 6.22 5.84 -9.52
N THR A 40 5.82 5.51 -8.28
CA THR A 40 4.69 4.61 -8.02
C THR A 40 3.49 5.34 -7.42
N ARG A 41 2.27 4.84 -7.66
CA ARG A 41 1.03 5.37 -7.08
C ARG A 41 0.18 4.27 -6.42
N PRO A 42 -0.47 4.54 -5.29
CA PRO A 42 -1.41 3.61 -4.69
C PRO A 42 -2.74 3.64 -5.45
N LEU A 43 -3.26 2.47 -5.82
CA LEU A 43 -4.54 2.36 -6.53
C LEU A 43 -5.71 1.95 -5.64
N ASN A 44 -5.49 1.06 -4.67
CA ASN A 44 -6.51 0.59 -3.73
C ASN A 44 -5.88 0.05 -2.46
N MET A 45 -6.31 0.52 -1.28
CA MET A 45 -5.89 -0.01 0.02
C MET A 45 -7.05 -0.66 0.76
N ARG A 46 -6.82 -1.86 1.30
CA ARG A 46 -7.81 -2.61 2.07
C ARG A 46 -7.20 -3.09 3.39
N VAL A 47 -8.01 -3.03 4.44
CA VAL A 47 -7.68 -3.66 5.73
C VAL A 47 -8.13 -5.11 5.71
N ASP A 48 -7.21 -5.99 6.09
CA ASP A 48 -7.48 -7.37 6.45
C ASP A 48 -7.54 -7.50 7.98
N ARG A 49 -8.69 -7.97 8.46
CA ARG A 49 -9.01 -8.14 9.89
C ARG A 49 -9.06 -9.64 10.29
N GLY A 50 -8.32 -10.49 9.58
CA GLY A 50 -8.15 -11.90 9.93
C GLY A 50 -7.99 -12.15 11.43
#